data_AF-A0A1V6BIH9-F1
#
_entry.id   AF-A0A1V6BIH9-F1
#
_cell.length_a   1.000
_cell.length_b   1.000
_cell.length_c   1.000
_cell.angle_alpha   90.00
_cell.angle_beta   90.00
_cell.angle_gamma   90.00
#
_symmetry.space_group_name_H-M   'P 1'
#
loop_
_entity.id
_entity.type
_entity.pdbx_description
1 polymer ?
#
loop_
_entity_poly.entity_id
_entity_poly.type
_entity_poly.pdbx_seq_one_letter_code
_entity_poly.pdbx_strand_id
1 'polypeptide(L)'
;MEENDNSPLSREDKILSELKQLKMLFTVLLGTEDLPVKEKFSRAAITKAASEFKKMQAERGEWVENSEVSTIIKHAPYYPAKILIEEFKFKNYFKRGSTYYLKRRDLIDLNKELKKRNINLETYSNLLQDREKFQKYIDNISQPERSKKRRRFTIPEGLENIFSRPYSPPNEELVRNEIKTLWEEYEKYNLSEYVDLYYKNTYAVFKYIYHWDKYLDPRTKKQSKQWCEKFKYANEALKRILEHKKKKILGKNDL
;
A
#
# COMPACT_ATOMS: atom_id res chain seq x y z
N MET A 1 -51.84 -38.34 8.67
CA MET A 1 -50.68 -39.24 8.77
C MET A 1 -50.01 -39.19 7.42
N GLU A 2 -48.92 -38.42 7.31
CA GLU A 2 -48.11 -38.39 6.09
C GLU A 2 -47.15 -39.59 6.17
N GLU A 3 -47.43 -40.62 5.39
CA GLU A 3 -46.52 -41.76 5.26
C GLU A 3 -45.23 -41.29 4.58
N ASN A 4 -44.13 -41.45 5.32
CA ASN A 4 -42.80 -41.01 4.92
C ASN A 4 -42.26 -42.02 3.89
N ASP A 5 -42.53 -41.75 2.62
CA ASP A 5 -42.32 -42.61 1.47
C ASP A 5 -40.83 -42.65 1.01
N ASN A 6 -39.93 -42.86 1.97
CA ASN A 6 -38.47 -42.90 1.82
C ASN A 6 -37.92 -44.30 2.13
N SER A 7 -38.55 -45.35 1.60
CA SER A 7 -37.95 -46.70 1.61
C SER A 7 -36.90 -46.83 0.49
N PRO A 8 -35.85 -47.66 0.66
CA PRO A 8 -34.83 -47.88 -0.37
C PRO A 8 -35.43 -48.35 -1.72
N LEU A 9 -36.48 -49.17 -1.66
CA LEU A 9 -37.22 -49.68 -2.82
C LEU A 9 -37.93 -48.55 -3.60
N SER A 10 -38.55 -47.58 -2.91
CA SER A 10 -39.19 -46.39 -3.52
C SER A 10 -38.20 -45.50 -4.29
N ARG A 11 -36.94 -45.49 -3.86
CA ARG A 11 -35.87 -44.71 -4.50
C ARG A 11 -35.35 -45.39 -5.76
N GLU A 12 -35.18 -46.71 -5.73
CA GLU A 12 -34.78 -47.51 -6.89
C GLU A 12 -35.84 -47.47 -7.99
N ASP A 13 -37.13 -47.55 -7.63
CA ASP A 13 -38.24 -47.43 -8.58
C ASP A 13 -38.33 -46.05 -9.23
N LYS A 14 -38.10 -44.98 -8.46
CA LYS A 14 -37.98 -43.61 -8.98
C LYS A 14 -36.81 -43.51 -9.97
N ILE A 15 -35.62 -44.01 -9.60
CA ILE A 15 -34.45 -44.03 -10.49
C ILE A 15 -34.75 -44.80 -11.79
N LEU A 16 -35.42 -45.95 -11.69
CA LEU A 16 -35.79 -46.76 -12.85
C LEU A 16 -36.79 -46.02 -13.76
N SER A 17 -37.77 -45.32 -13.19
CA SER A 17 -38.75 -44.54 -13.94
C SER A 17 -38.11 -43.36 -14.68
N GLU A 18 -37.17 -42.64 -14.05
CA GLU A 18 -36.42 -41.55 -14.65
C GLU A 18 -35.52 -42.06 -15.78
N LEU A 19 -34.87 -43.22 -15.60
CA LEU A 19 -34.07 -43.87 -16.64
C LEU A 19 -34.92 -44.29 -17.85
N LYS A 20 -36.14 -44.79 -17.63
CA LYS A 20 -37.09 -45.11 -18.71
C LYS A 20 -37.53 -43.86 -19.47
N GLN A 21 -37.80 -42.75 -18.76
CA GLN A 21 -38.15 -41.47 -19.39
C GLN A 21 -36.98 -40.90 -20.20
N LEU A 22 -35.76 -40.95 -19.67
CA LEU A 22 -34.56 -40.56 -20.41
C LEU A 22 -34.38 -41.42 -21.66
N LYS A 23 -34.54 -42.75 -21.56
CA LYS A 23 -34.46 -43.66 -22.70
C LYS A 23 -35.51 -43.34 -23.78
N MET A 24 -36.75 -43.02 -23.38
CA MET A 24 -37.83 -42.62 -24.30
C MET A 24 -37.51 -41.29 -25.00
N LEU A 25 -37.04 -40.30 -24.25
CA LEU A 25 -36.62 -39.01 -24.81
C LEU A 25 -35.46 -39.18 -25.80
N PHE A 26 -34.48 -40.03 -25.48
CA PHE A 26 -33.38 -40.35 -26.39
C PHE A 26 -33.84 -41.08 -27.65
N THR A 27 -34.83 -41.99 -27.57
CA THR A 27 -35.36 -42.67 -28.76
C THR A 27 -36.16 -41.73 -29.65
N VAL A 28 -36.88 -40.76 -29.09
CA VAL A 28 -37.53 -39.69 -29.86
C VAL A 28 -36.50 -38.76 -30.52
N LEU A 29 -35.38 -38.47 -29.85
CA LEU A 29 -34.32 -37.58 -30.36
C LEU A 29 -33.39 -38.24 -31.38
N LEU A 30 -33.16 -39.55 -31.29
CA LEU A 30 -32.19 -40.28 -32.11
C LEU A 30 -32.84 -41.12 -33.23
N GLY A 31 -34.16 -41.34 -33.14
CA GLY A 31 -34.86 -42.43 -33.80
C GLY A 31 -34.76 -43.72 -33.00
N THR A 32 -35.77 -44.60 -33.10
CA THR A 32 -35.72 -45.94 -32.50
C THR A 32 -34.64 -46.80 -33.15
N GLU A 33 -34.06 -47.75 -32.40
CA GLU A 33 -33.08 -48.71 -32.94
C GLU A 33 -33.64 -49.52 -34.12
N ASP A 34 -34.96 -49.62 -34.23
CA ASP A 34 -35.69 -50.35 -35.26
C ASP A 34 -35.82 -49.60 -36.60
N LEU A 35 -35.48 -48.29 -36.66
CA LEU A 35 -35.59 -47.52 -37.91
C LEU A 35 -34.40 -47.73 -38.85
N PRO A 36 -34.61 -47.71 -40.18
CA PRO A 36 -33.53 -47.82 -41.15
C PRO A 36 -32.52 -46.66 -41.01
N VAL A 37 -31.23 -46.94 -41.27
CA VAL A 37 -30.11 -46.01 -41.03
C VAL A 37 -30.29 -44.63 -41.69
N LYS A 38 -31.08 -44.55 -42.77
CA LYS A 38 -31.40 -43.31 -43.49
C LYS A 38 -32.35 -42.37 -42.73
N GLU A 39 -33.14 -42.90 -41.79
CA GLU A 39 -34.13 -42.15 -40.99
C GLU A 39 -33.62 -41.82 -39.58
N LYS A 40 -32.46 -42.37 -39.20
CA LYS A 40 -31.77 -42.04 -37.95
C LYS A 40 -30.98 -40.74 -38.10
N PHE A 41 -31.01 -39.90 -37.08
CA PHE A 41 -30.15 -38.72 -37.07
C PHE A 41 -28.68 -39.14 -37.10
N SER A 42 -27.92 -38.62 -38.06
CA SER A 42 -26.48 -38.91 -38.13
C SER A 42 -25.78 -38.35 -36.89
N ARG A 43 -24.75 -39.05 -36.39
CA ARG A 43 -23.93 -38.53 -35.27
C ARG A 43 -23.38 -37.13 -35.55
N ALA A 44 -23.08 -36.83 -36.82
CA ALA A 44 -22.65 -35.52 -37.28
C ALA A 44 -23.75 -34.46 -37.19
N ALA A 45 -25.01 -34.80 -37.49
CA ALA A 45 -26.15 -33.89 -37.34
C ALA A 45 -26.42 -33.58 -35.85
N ILE A 46 -26.30 -34.59 -34.97
CA ILE A 46 -26.48 -34.42 -33.52
C ILE A 46 -25.38 -33.55 -32.92
N THR A 47 -24.11 -33.79 -33.29
CA THR A 47 -23.00 -32.94 -32.83
C THR A 47 -23.13 -31.51 -33.36
N LYS A 48 -23.58 -31.34 -34.61
CA LYS A 48 -23.86 -30.01 -35.18
C LYS A 48 -25.01 -29.31 -34.44
N ALA A 49 -26.13 -29.98 -34.20
CA ALA A 49 -27.26 -29.45 -33.44
C ALA A 49 -26.88 -29.09 -31.99
N ALA A 50 -26.08 -29.94 -31.31
CA ALA A 50 -25.56 -29.62 -29.99
C ALA A 50 -24.61 -28.40 -30.00
N SER A 51 -23.84 -28.24 -31.07
CA SER A 51 -22.94 -27.08 -31.24
C SER A 51 -23.73 -25.78 -31.51
N GLU A 52 -24.78 -25.84 -32.33
CA GLU A 52 -25.67 -24.72 -32.61
C GLU A 52 -26.51 -24.36 -31.38
N PHE A 53 -27.00 -25.34 -30.62
CA PHE A 53 -27.69 -25.10 -29.37
C PHE A 53 -26.79 -24.38 -28.35
N LYS A 54 -25.51 -24.78 -28.21
CA LYS A 54 -24.55 -24.07 -27.38
C LYS A 54 -24.30 -22.62 -27.85
N LYS A 55 -24.27 -22.37 -29.16
CA LYS A 55 -24.17 -21.01 -29.72
C LYS A 55 -25.42 -20.18 -29.39
N MET A 56 -26.62 -20.74 -29.58
CA MET A 56 -27.88 -20.08 -29.25
C MET A 56 -28.01 -19.78 -27.75
N GLN A 57 -27.52 -20.65 -26.86
CA GLN A 57 -27.49 -20.38 -25.42
C GLN A 57 -26.58 -19.19 -25.08
N ALA A 58 -25.46 -19.05 -25.77
CA ALA A 58 -24.58 -17.88 -25.63
C ALA A 58 -25.25 -16.60 -26.16
N GLU A 59 -25.90 -16.67 -27.33
CA GLU A 59 -26.64 -15.53 -27.92
C GLU A 59 -27.86 -15.10 -27.10
N ARG A 60 -28.51 -16.03 -26.37
CA ARG A 60 -29.64 -15.75 -25.47
C ARG A 60 -29.24 -15.12 -24.14
N GLY A 61 -27.94 -14.92 -23.88
CA GLY A 61 -27.45 -14.35 -22.62
C GLY A 61 -27.67 -15.27 -21.41
N GLU A 62 -27.70 -16.60 -21.62
CA GLU A 62 -27.76 -17.58 -20.52
C GLU A 62 -26.45 -17.63 -19.72
N TRP A 63 -25.36 -17.15 -20.31
CA TRP A 63 -24.04 -17.08 -19.71
C TRP A 63 -23.65 -15.63 -19.48
N VAL A 64 -23.26 -15.33 -18.25
CA VAL A 64 -22.89 -13.99 -17.78
C VAL A 64 -21.37 -13.96 -17.69
N GLU A 65 -20.76 -13.00 -18.36
CA GLU A 65 -19.34 -12.79 -18.24
C GLU A 65 -18.99 -12.29 -16.82
N ASN A 66 -17.82 -12.67 -16.32
CA ASN A 66 -17.31 -12.22 -15.03
C ASN A 66 -17.39 -10.69 -14.81
N SER A 67 -17.13 -9.90 -15.85
CA SER A 67 -17.24 -8.42 -15.84
C SER A 67 -18.67 -7.93 -15.62
N GLU A 68 -19.66 -8.70 -16.09
CA GLU A 68 -21.09 -8.38 -16.06
C GLU A 68 -21.81 -8.90 -14.82
N VAL A 69 -21.15 -9.68 -13.96
CA VAL A 69 -21.74 -10.22 -12.73
C VAL A 69 -22.31 -9.12 -11.82
N SER A 70 -21.69 -7.94 -11.82
CA SER A 70 -22.12 -6.76 -11.08
C SER A 70 -23.52 -6.24 -11.49
N THR A 71 -23.98 -6.59 -12.70
CA THR A 71 -25.33 -6.25 -13.18
C THR A 71 -26.42 -7.06 -12.49
N ILE A 72 -26.09 -8.27 -12.02
CA ILE A 72 -27.01 -9.18 -11.34
C ILE A 72 -26.85 -9.05 -9.83
N ILE A 73 -25.62 -9.18 -9.34
CA ILE A 73 -25.30 -9.02 -7.93
C ILE A 73 -24.67 -7.65 -7.72
N LYS A 74 -25.46 -6.72 -7.18
CA LYS A 74 -24.98 -5.39 -6.80
C LYS A 74 -23.87 -5.53 -5.75
N HIS A 75 -22.83 -4.71 -5.86
CA HIS A 75 -21.63 -4.76 -4.99
C HIS A 75 -20.86 -6.09 -5.11
N ALA A 76 -20.71 -6.60 -6.34
CA ALA A 76 -19.77 -7.68 -6.62
C ALA A 76 -18.32 -7.13 -6.61
N PRO A 77 -17.35 -7.83 -6.01
CA PRO A 77 -15.95 -7.41 -5.97
C PRO A 77 -15.29 -7.46 -7.35
N TYR A 78 -14.10 -6.85 -7.49
CA TYR A 78 -13.28 -7.00 -8.69
C TYR A 78 -12.92 -8.47 -8.91
N TYR A 79 -13.32 -9.02 -10.06
CA TYR A 79 -13.19 -10.44 -10.42
C TYR A 79 -14.03 -11.42 -9.55
N PRO A 80 -15.37 -11.30 -9.59
CA PRO A 80 -16.26 -12.02 -8.68
C PRO A 80 -16.31 -13.54 -8.92
N ALA A 81 -16.05 -14.01 -10.15
CA ALA A 81 -16.12 -15.44 -10.47
C ALA A 81 -15.22 -16.30 -9.58
N LYS A 82 -14.03 -15.82 -9.21
CA LYS A 82 -13.10 -16.56 -8.36
C LYS A 82 -13.71 -16.90 -7.00
N ILE A 83 -14.27 -15.91 -6.32
CA ILE A 83 -14.89 -16.07 -5.00
C ILE A 83 -16.14 -16.94 -5.11
N LEU A 84 -16.95 -16.75 -6.16
CA LEU A 84 -18.14 -17.58 -6.38
C LEU A 84 -17.78 -19.07 -6.54
N ILE A 85 -16.70 -19.37 -7.27
CA ILE A 85 -16.24 -20.73 -7.51
C ILE A 85 -15.59 -21.33 -6.26
N GLU A 86 -14.67 -20.61 -5.62
CA GLU A 86 -13.86 -21.12 -4.51
C GLU A 86 -14.64 -21.18 -3.18
N GLU A 87 -15.33 -20.10 -2.83
CA GLU A 87 -16.01 -19.96 -1.53
C GLU A 87 -17.45 -20.46 -1.58
N PHE A 88 -18.19 -20.06 -2.61
CA PHE A 88 -19.61 -20.43 -2.77
C PHE A 88 -19.79 -21.73 -3.55
N LYS A 89 -18.69 -22.39 -3.96
CA LYS A 89 -18.69 -23.67 -4.69
C LYS A 89 -19.60 -23.65 -5.92
N PHE A 90 -19.64 -22.53 -6.64
CA PHE A 90 -20.47 -22.36 -7.82
C PHE A 90 -20.00 -23.31 -8.92
N LYS A 91 -20.84 -24.28 -9.32
CA LYS A 91 -20.43 -25.37 -10.22
C LYS A 91 -20.69 -25.08 -11.70
N ASN A 92 -21.70 -24.26 -11.99
CA ASN A 92 -22.19 -24.07 -13.35
C ASN A 92 -21.48 -22.90 -14.03
N TYR A 93 -20.20 -23.10 -14.33
CA TYR A 93 -19.34 -22.13 -15.00
C TYR A 93 -18.46 -22.81 -16.06
N PHE A 94 -17.96 -22.02 -17.02
CA PHE A 94 -16.88 -22.44 -17.89
C PHE A 94 -15.87 -21.31 -18.07
N LYS A 95 -14.68 -21.66 -18.57
CA LYS A 95 -13.60 -20.71 -18.84
C LYS A 95 -13.33 -20.64 -20.33
N ARG A 96 -13.20 -19.41 -20.87
CA ARG A 96 -12.77 -19.16 -22.24
C ARG A 96 -11.67 -18.10 -22.21
N GLY A 97 -10.44 -18.49 -22.56
CA GLY A 97 -9.27 -17.63 -22.38
C GLY A 97 -9.01 -17.33 -20.90
N SER A 98 -8.85 -16.05 -20.55
CA SER A 98 -8.70 -15.58 -19.17
C SER A 98 -10.03 -15.30 -18.46
N THR A 99 -11.15 -15.39 -19.17
CA THR A 99 -12.46 -14.94 -18.69
C THR A 99 -13.33 -16.13 -18.26
N TYR A 100 -14.03 -15.95 -17.13
CA TYR A 100 -15.03 -16.90 -16.65
C TYR A 100 -16.43 -16.48 -17.10
N TYR A 101 -17.23 -17.49 -17.45
CA TYR A 101 -18.64 -17.35 -17.81
C TYR A 101 -19.47 -18.18 -16.84
N LEU A 102 -20.48 -17.55 -16.24
CA LEU A 102 -21.29 -18.13 -15.17
C LEU A 102 -22.74 -18.26 -15.65
N LYS A 103 -23.41 -19.35 -15.30
CA LYS A 103 -24.80 -19.58 -15.71
C LYS A 103 -25.73 -18.57 -15.02
N ARG A 104 -26.43 -17.75 -15.81
CA ARG A 104 -27.26 -16.63 -15.36
C ARG A 104 -28.33 -17.04 -14.35
N ARG A 105 -29.03 -18.13 -14.63
CA ARG A 105 -30.14 -18.62 -13.78
C ARG A 105 -29.66 -18.91 -12.36
N ASP A 106 -28.57 -19.63 -12.23
CA ASP A 106 -28.02 -20.01 -10.93
C ASP A 106 -27.40 -18.80 -10.20
N LEU A 107 -26.89 -17.84 -10.96
CA LEU A 107 -26.40 -16.56 -10.45
C LEU A 107 -27.53 -15.71 -9.85
N ILE A 108 -28.69 -15.70 -10.50
CA ILE A 108 -29.90 -15.04 -9.98
C ILE A 108 -30.38 -15.74 -8.71
N ASP A 109 -30.39 -17.06 -8.67
CA ASP A 109 -30.80 -17.81 -7.49
C ASP A 109 -29.83 -17.60 -6.32
N LEU A 110 -28.52 -17.58 -6.59
CA LEU A 110 -27.51 -17.20 -5.60
C LEU A 110 -27.74 -15.77 -5.07
N ASN A 111 -28.06 -14.81 -5.94
CA ASN A 111 -28.35 -13.43 -5.52
C ASN A 111 -29.56 -13.35 -4.57
N LYS A 112 -30.60 -14.16 -4.80
CA LYS A 112 -31.75 -14.24 -3.88
C LYS A 112 -31.31 -14.76 -2.51
N GLU A 113 -30.46 -15.77 -2.46
CA GLU A 113 -29.94 -16.30 -1.19
C GLU A 113 -29.06 -15.29 -0.45
N LEU A 114 -28.18 -14.59 -1.17
CA LEU A 114 -27.33 -13.54 -0.61
C LEU A 114 -28.17 -12.41 -0.01
N LYS A 115 -29.21 -11.95 -0.72
CA LYS A 115 -30.15 -10.94 -0.21
C LYS A 115 -30.93 -11.45 1.00
N LYS A 116 -31.41 -12.69 0.98
CA LYS A 116 -32.13 -13.30 2.10
C LYS A 116 -31.29 -13.35 3.37
N ARG A 117 -29.97 -13.55 3.23
CA ARG A 117 -29.01 -13.59 4.34
C ARG A 117 -28.35 -12.24 4.64
N ASN A 118 -28.73 -11.18 3.94
CA ASN A 118 -28.14 -9.85 4.02
C ASN A 118 -26.60 -9.85 3.87
N ILE A 119 -26.09 -10.65 2.93
CA ILE A 119 -24.65 -10.79 2.67
C ILE A 119 -24.25 -9.83 1.55
N ASN A 120 -23.31 -8.92 1.85
CA ASN A 120 -22.62 -8.12 0.84
C ASN A 120 -21.35 -8.86 0.37
N LEU A 121 -21.31 -9.21 -0.92
CA LEU A 121 -20.22 -9.98 -1.52
C LEU A 121 -18.87 -9.25 -1.51
N GLU A 122 -18.87 -7.93 -1.74
CA GLU A 122 -17.66 -7.11 -1.69
C GLU A 122 -17.08 -7.07 -0.27
N THR A 123 -17.93 -6.89 0.74
CA THR A 123 -17.50 -6.88 2.15
C THR A 123 -16.97 -8.24 2.57
N TYR A 124 -17.63 -9.33 2.15
CA TYR A 124 -17.16 -10.69 2.41
C TYR A 124 -15.81 -10.98 1.75
N SER A 125 -15.63 -10.55 0.49
CA SER A 125 -14.37 -10.61 -0.23
C SER A 125 -13.22 -9.92 0.53
N ASN A 126 -13.45 -8.69 0.99
CA ASN A 126 -12.44 -7.93 1.72
C ASN A 126 -12.05 -8.62 3.03
N LEU A 127 -13.02 -9.17 3.75
CA LEU A 127 -12.79 -9.93 4.97
C LEU A 127 -11.91 -11.15 4.74
N LEU A 128 -12.13 -11.91 3.66
CA LEU A 128 -11.28 -13.05 3.30
C LEU A 128 -9.85 -12.62 2.98
N GLN A 129 -9.68 -11.57 2.19
CA GLN A 129 -8.35 -11.04 1.88
C GLN A 129 -7.61 -10.56 3.13
N ASP A 130 -8.32 -9.92 4.05
CA ASP A 130 -7.71 -9.42 5.29
C ASP A 130 -7.37 -10.57 6.25
N ARG A 131 -8.17 -11.64 6.28
CA ARG A 131 -7.80 -12.89 6.98
C ARG A 131 -6.54 -13.52 6.40
N GLU A 132 -6.42 -13.61 5.08
CA GLU A 132 -5.19 -14.13 4.45
C GLU A 132 -3.97 -13.27 4.74
N LYS A 133 -4.09 -11.94 4.68
CA LYS A 133 -3.00 -11.01 5.03
C LYS A 133 -2.59 -11.16 6.48
N PHE A 134 -3.57 -11.27 7.37
CA PHE A 134 -3.32 -11.46 8.80
C PHE A 134 -2.64 -12.80 9.06
N GLN A 135 -3.10 -13.88 8.43
CA GLN A 135 -2.46 -15.20 8.58
C GLN A 135 -1.02 -15.17 8.06
N LYS A 136 -0.77 -14.58 6.88
CA LYS A 136 0.60 -14.38 6.37
C LYS A 136 1.46 -13.58 7.34
N TYR A 137 0.89 -12.57 8.01
CA TYR A 137 1.60 -11.79 9.01
C TYR A 137 1.96 -12.63 10.25
N ILE A 138 1.02 -13.43 10.76
CA ILE A 138 1.26 -14.36 11.88
C ILE A 138 2.27 -15.44 11.50
N ASP A 139 2.13 -16.05 10.32
CA ASP A 139 3.03 -17.09 9.82
C ASP A 139 4.46 -16.53 9.70
N ASN A 140 4.62 -15.31 9.19
CA ASN A 140 5.91 -14.61 9.12
C ASN A 140 6.52 -14.29 10.49
N ILE A 141 5.72 -14.17 11.55
CA ILE A 141 6.20 -13.98 12.93
C ILE A 141 6.55 -15.31 13.59
N SER A 142 5.79 -16.36 13.28
CA SER A 142 5.93 -17.70 13.87
C SER A 142 7.09 -18.52 13.30
N GLN A 143 7.65 -18.13 12.16
CA GLN A 143 8.83 -18.79 11.60
C GLN A 143 10.07 -18.56 12.47
N PRO A 144 10.74 -19.62 12.96
CA PRO A 144 11.97 -19.49 13.72
C PRO A 144 13.06 -18.93 12.81
N GLU A 145 13.67 -17.82 13.22
CA GLU A 145 14.79 -17.09 12.61
C GLU A 145 15.42 -17.73 11.35
N ARG A 146 14.76 -17.63 10.20
CA ARG A 146 15.38 -17.83 8.88
C ARG A 146 15.13 -16.67 7.94
N SER A 147 15.32 -15.51 8.50
CA SER A 147 16.25 -14.51 8.00
C SER A 147 16.14 -13.40 9.01
N LYS A 148 17.26 -12.93 9.55
CA LYS A 148 17.29 -11.57 10.09
C LYS A 148 16.57 -10.75 9.03
N LYS A 149 15.39 -10.17 9.34
CA LYS A 149 14.73 -9.18 8.46
C LYS A 149 15.88 -8.42 7.85
N ARG A 150 16.08 -8.48 6.52
CA ARG A 150 17.16 -7.73 5.86
C ARG A 150 16.94 -6.31 6.33
N ARG A 151 17.64 -5.93 7.41
CA ARG A 151 17.64 -4.57 7.89
C ARG A 151 18.18 -3.86 6.66
N ARG A 152 17.45 -2.87 6.14
CA ARG A 152 17.87 -2.12 4.94
C ARG A 152 19.16 -1.33 5.18
N PHE A 153 19.89 -1.67 6.24
CA PHE A 153 21.05 -1.04 6.81
C PHE A 153 21.89 -2.10 7.52
N THR A 154 23.20 -2.01 7.39
CA THR A 154 24.19 -2.74 8.17
C THR A 154 24.92 -1.71 9.04
N ILE A 155 25.02 -1.97 10.34
CA ILE A 155 25.88 -1.17 11.24
C ILE A 155 27.28 -1.79 11.14
N PRO A 156 28.33 -1.01 10.85
CA PRO A 156 29.70 -1.52 10.82
C PRO A 156 30.10 -2.21 12.13
N GLU A 157 30.89 -3.29 12.03
CA GLU A 157 31.45 -3.96 13.22
C GLU A 157 32.39 -3.00 13.98
N GLY A 158 32.22 -2.92 15.31
CA GLY A 158 32.99 -2.04 16.19
C GLY A 158 32.37 -0.68 16.49
N LEU A 159 31.16 -0.41 15.98
CA LEU A 159 30.48 0.88 16.13
C LEU A 159 29.60 0.90 17.40
N GLU A 160 30.25 1.10 18.56
CA GLU A 160 29.61 1.24 19.88
C GLU A 160 29.90 2.63 20.47
N ASN A 161 28.94 3.20 21.22
CA ASN A 161 29.09 4.46 21.96
C ASN A 161 29.39 5.72 21.09
N ILE A 162 28.67 5.91 19.98
CA ILE A 162 28.73 7.14 19.15
C ILE A 162 27.95 8.32 19.76
N PHE A 163 28.02 8.50 21.07
CA PHE A 163 27.51 9.74 21.66
C PHE A 163 28.56 10.82 21.44
N SER A 164 28.17 11.93 20.81
CA SER A 164 28.98 13.13 20.83
C SER A 164 29.24 13.48 22.29
N ARG A 165 30.51 13.65 22.67
CA ARG A 165 30.82 14.23 23.98
C ARG A 165 29.96 15.48 24.11
N PRO A 166 29.23 15.65 25.24
CA PRO A 166 28.39 16.83 25.42
C PRO A 166 29.24 18.05 25.11
N TYR A 167 28.72 18.92 24.25
CA TYR A 167 29.41 20.13 23.81
C TYR A 167 29.97 20.85 25.04
N SER A 168 31.29 20.85 25.20
CA SER A 168 31.95 21.67 26.21
C SER A 168 32.04 23.06 25.60
N PRO A 169 31.24 24.04 26.07
CA PRO A 169 31.38 25.39 25.58
C PRO A 169 32.83 25.86 25.79
N PRO A 170 33.40 26.64 24.86
CA PRO A 170 34.72 27.23 25.04
C PRO A 170 34.77 28.04 26.34
N ASN A 171 35.95 28.09 26.97
CA ASN A 171 36.13 28.83 28.22
C ASN A 171 35.73 30.30 27.99
N GLU A 172 34.84 30.83 28.84
CA GLU A 172 34.32 32.20 28.74
C GLU A 172 35.47 33.23 28.71
N GLU A 173 36.53 32.99 29.48
CA GLU A 173 37.69 33.85 29.55
C GLU A 173 38.44 33.93 28.23
N LEU A 174 38.53 32.82 27.48
CA LEU A 174 39.16 32.80 26.17
C LEU A 174 38.37 33.65 25.17
N VAL A 175 37.04 33.51 25.15
CA VAL A 175 36.17 34.29 24.26
C VAL A 175 36.21 35.78 24.61
N ARG A 176 36.23 36.13 25.90
CA ARG A 176 36.38 37.53 26.34
C ARG A 176 37.74 38.12 25.94
N ASN A 177 38.81 37.35 26.03
CA ASN A 177 40.13 37.78 25.59
C ASN A 177 40.19 37.95 24.07
N GLU A 178 39.58 37.05 23.30
CA GLU A 178 39.49 37.17 21.84
C GLU A 178 38.73 38.45 21.43
N ILE A 179 37.60 38.76 22.10
CA ILE A 179 36.87 40.02 21.86
C ILE A 179 37.76 41.23 22.17
N LYS A 180 38.55 41.21 23.26
CA LYS A 180 39.50 42.30 23.56
C LYS A 180 40.56 42.46 22.48
N THR A 181 41.16 41.37 22.01
CA THR A 181 42.14 41.44 20.92
C THR A 181 41.53 41.95 19.61
N LEU A 182 40.27 41.61 19.32
CA LEU A 182 39.57 42.14 18.16
C LEU A 182 39.29 43.65 18.30
N TRP A 183 39.03 44.14 19.51
CA TRP A 183 38.93 45.58 19.77
C TRP A 183 40.27 46.30 19.60
N GLU A 184 41.37 45.71 20.06
CA GLU A 184 42.72 46.24 19.83
C GLU A 184 43.04 46.29 18.33
N GLU A 185 42.67 45.27 17.57
CA GLU A 185 42.79 45.27 16.10
C GLU A 185 41.90 46.34 15.46
N TYR A 186 40.68 46.53 15.96
CA TYR A 186 39.74 47.53 15.46
C TYR A 186 40.30 48.94 15.57
N GLU A 187 40.94 49.25 16.69
CA GLU A 187 41.63 50.52 16.92
C GLU A 187 42.91 50.63 16.08
N LYS A 188 43.77 49.60 16.11
CA LYS A 188 45.08 49.59 15.43
C LYS A 188 44.97 49.76 13.92
N TYR A 189 43.98 49.12 13.29
CA TYR A 189 43.76 49.17 11.84
C TYR A 189 42.72 50.20 11.43
N ASN A 190 42.26 51.04 12.36
CA ASN A 190 41.21 52.04 12.15
C ASN A 190 40.01 51.49 11.37
N LEU A 191 39.52 50.31 11.78
CA LEU A 191 38.44 49.60 11.09
C LEU A 191 37.10 50.36 11.15
N SER A 192 37.02 51.41 11.96
CA SER A 192 35.87 52.31 12.06
C SER A 192 35.49 52.95 10.72
N GLU A 193 36.43 53.09 9.77
CA GLU A 193 36.14 53.62 8.43
C GLU A 193 35.43 52.59 7.54
N TYR A 194 35.61 51.30 7.82
CA TYR A 194 35.18 50.20 6.95
C TYR A 194 34.07 49.33 7.55
N VAL A 195 33.80 49.47 8.84
CA VAL A 195 32.88 48.61 9.61
C VAL A 195 31.90 49.45 10.41
N ASP A 196 30.62 49.07 10.35
CA ASP A 196 29.56 49.57 11.22
C ASP A 196 29.29 48.59 12.36
N LEU A 197 29.13 49.15 13.57
CA LEU A 197 28.79 48.41 14.76
C LEU A 197 27.33 48.67 15.15
N TYR A 198 26.58 47.61 15.40
CA TYR A 198 25.17 47.61 15.75
C TYR A 198 24.91 46.84 17.06
N TYR A 199 23.69 46.98 17.57
CA TYR A 199 23.18 46.28 18.76
C TYR A 199 24.10 46.40 19.99
N LYS A 200 24.44 47.64 20.39
CA LYS A 200 25.38 47.93 21.49
C LYS A 200 26.79 47.36 21.25
N ASN A 201 27.28 47.49 20.02
CA ASN A 201 28.63 47.07 19.61
C ASN A 201 28.88 45.57 19.72
N THR A 202 27.87 44.72 19.56
CA THR A 202 28.03 43.25 19.54
C THR A 202 27.87 42.65 18.15
N TYR A 203 27.51 43.47 17.15
CA TYR A 203 27.30 43.03 15.78
C TYR A 203 28.02 43.95 14.81
N ALA A 204 28.89 43.41 13.98
CA ALA A 204 29.67 44.15 13.01
C ALA A 204 29.22 43.85 11.59
N VAL A 205 29.12 44.89 10.75
CA VAL A 205 28.80 44.78 9.32
C VAL A 205 29.79 45.62 8.53
N PHE A 206 30.24 45.11 7.40
CA PHE A 206 31.09 45.87 6.50
C PHE A 206 30.29 46.99 5.81
N LYS A 207 30.78 48.23 5.88
CA LYS A 207 30.07 49.46 5.47
C LYS A 207 29.71 49.51 3.99
N TYR A 208 30.62 49.05 3.13
CA TYR A 208 30.49 49.30 1.70
C TYR A 208 29.64 48.24 1.01
N ILE A 209 28.64 48.71 0.26
CA ILE A 209 27.74 47.93 -0.59
C ILE A 209 28.41 47.74 -1.97
N TYR A 210 28.02 46.68 -2.68
CA TYR A 210 28.56 46.15 -3.96
C TYR A 210 29.00 47.20 -5.00
N HIS A 211 28.37 48.38 -5.07
CA HIS A 211 28.70 49.43 -6.05
C HIS A 211 29.99 50.20 -5.75
N TRP A 212 30.37 50.35 -4.49
CA TRP A 212 31.60 51.04 -4.07
C TRP A 212 32.76 50.07 -3.79
N ASP A 213 32.43 48.78 -3.74
CA ASP A 213 33.28 47.65 -3.40
C ASP A 213 34.46 47.40 -4.37
N LYS A 214 34.43 48.02 -5.56
CA LYS A 214 35.48 47.93 -6.60
C LYS A 214 36.63 48.92 -6.36
N TYR A 215 36.40 49.97 -5.58
CA TYR A 215 37.37 51.03 -5.33
C TYR A 215 38.15 50.86 -4.02
N LEU A 216 37.84 49.82 -3.26
CA LEU A 216 38.54 49.45 -2.02
C LEU A 216 39.72 48.53 -2.32
N ASP A 217 40.80 48.70 -1.57
CA ASP A 217 41.92 47.76 -1.62
C ASP A 217 41.44 46.34 -1.25
N PRO A 218 41.69 45.32 -2.10
CA PRO A 218 41.23 43.96 -1.86
C PRO A 218 41.70 43.36 -0.52
N ARG A 219 42.88 43.78 -0.01
CA ARG A 219 43.40 43.27 1.28
C ARG A 219 42.63 43.88 2.43
N THR A 220 42.44 45.20 2.45
CA THR A 220 41.62 45.89 3.46
C THR A 220 40.20 45.35 3.49
N LYS A 221 39.59 45.17 2.31
CA LYS A 221 38.25 44.56 2.19
C LYS A 221 38.19 43.17 2.80
N LYS A 222 39.16 42.30 2.49
CA LYS A 222 39.22 40.94 3.02
C LYS A 222 39.43 40.95 4.53
N GLN A 223 40.34 41.78 5.03
CA GLN A 223 40.64 41.93 6.45
C GLN A 223 39.42 42.41 7.24
N SER A 224 38.74 43.48 6.79
CA SER A 224 37.57 44.02 7.47
C SER A 224 36.40 43.04 7.46
N LYS A 225 36.16 42.31 6.35
CA LYS A 225 35.12 41.27 6.31
C LYS A 225 35.42 40.11 7.25
N GLN A 226 36.67 39.62 7.26
CA GLN A 226 37.11 38.58 8.19
C GLN A 226 37.00 39.03 9.65
N TRP A 227 37.33 40.29 9.94
CA TRP A 227 37.18 40.86 11.26
C TRP A 227 35.70 40.91 11.69
N CYS A 228 34.79 41.38 10.82
CA CYS A 228 33.35 41.39 11.10
C CYS A 228 32.81 39.99 11.43
N GLU A 229 33.22 38.98 10.66
CA GLU A 229 32.85 37.58 10.89
C GLU A 229 33.35 37.07 12.24
N LYS A 230 34.63 37.27 12.55
CA LYS A 230 35.24 36.87 13.83
C LYS A 230 34.57 37.57 15.02
N PHE A 231 34.36 38.89 14.92
CA PHE A 231 33.75 39.69 15.97
C PHE A 231 32.29 39.28 16.23
N LYS A 232 31.51 39.06 15.17
CA LYS A 232 30.14 38.54 15.27
C LYS A 232 30.14 37.16 15.92
N TYR A 233 31.01 36.26 15.47
CA TYR A 233 31.09 34.89 15.98
C TYR A 233 31.47 34.85 17.47
N ALA A 234 32.47 35.62 17.89
CA ALA A 234 32.92 35.71 19.27
C ALA A 234 31.82 36.26 20.21
N ASN A 235 31.11 37.32 19.79
CA ASN A 235 29.99 37.87 20.55
C ASN A 235 28.80 36.90 20.64
N GLU A 236 28.49 36.19 19.56
CA GLU A 236 27.43 35.17 19.57
C GLU A 236 27.80 33.97 20.46
N ALA A 237 29.06 33.53 20.43
CA ALA A 237 29.58 32.50 21.31
C ALA A 237 29.46 32.92 22.78
N LEU A 238 29.87 34.15 23.13
CA LEU A 238 29.74 34.68 24.48
C LEU A 238 28.28 34.72 24.94
N LYS A 239 27.36 35.17 24.07
CA LYS A 239 25.91 35.18 24.35
C LYS A 239 25.39 33.77 24.68
N ARG A 240 25.73 32.77 23.86
CA ARG A 240 25.32 31.37 24.08
C ARG A 240 25.89 30.80 25.37
N ILE A 241 27.15 31.09 25.71
CA ILE A 241 27.77 30.67 26.97
C ILE A 241 27.00 31.22 28.17
N LEU A 242 26.66 32.51 28.14
CA LEU A 242 25.89 33.16 29.21
C LEU A 242 24.47 32.60 29.33
N GLU A 243 23.79 32.31 28.21
CA GLU A 243 22.47 31.67 28.21
C GLU A 243 22.52 30.25 28.80
N HIS A 244 23.54 29.45 28.46
CA HIS A 244 23.73 28.13 29.05
C HIS A 244 24.00 28.21 30.56
N LYS A 245 24.80 29.17 31.03
CA LYS A 245 25.01 29.41 32.46
C LYS A 245 23.71 29.79 33.16
N LYS A 246 22.90 30.70 32.60
CA LYS A 246 21.60 31.10 33.15
C LYS A 246 20.63 29.91 33.26
N LYS A 247 20.51 29.09 32.21
CA LYS A 247 19.65 27.88 32.23
C LYS A 247 20.10 26.87 33.29
N LYS A 248 21.41 26.70 33.48
CA LYS A 248 21.97 25.81 34.51
C LYS A 248 21.73 26.33 35.94
N ILE A 249 21.60 27.65 36.11
CA ILE A 249 21.26 28.28 37.39
C ILE A 249 19.75 28.16 37.67
N LEU A 250 18.88 28.43 36.68
CA LEU A 250 17.42 28.28 36.86
C LEU A 250 17.01 26.83 37.13
N GLY A 251 17.56 25.85 36.37
CA GLY A 251 17.26 24.44 36.59
C GLY A 251 17.80 23.84 37.89
N LYS A 252 18.54 24.62 38.70
CA LYS A 252 18.95 24.26 40.06
C LYS A 252 18.04 24.83 41.16
N ASN A 253 17.15 25.76 40.84
CA ASN A 253 16.24 26.37 41.80
C ASN A 253 14.86 25.67 41.87
N ASP A 254 14.62 24.67 41.01
CA ASP A 254 13.39 23.87 40.97
C ASP A 254 13.58 22.46 41.60
N LEU A 255 14.57 22.31 42.50
CA LEU A 255 14.83 21.14 43.35
C LEU A 255 15.03 21.61 44.79
#